data_AF-A0A5K1JS62-F1
#
_entry.id   AF-A0A5K1JS62-F1
#
_cell.length_a   1.000
_cell.length_b   1.000
_cell.length_c   1.000
_cell.angle_alpha   90.00
_cell.angle_beta   90.00
_cell.angle_gamma   90.00
#
_symmetry.space_group_name_H-M   'P 1'
#
loop_
_entity.id
_entity.type
_entity.pdbx_description
1 polymer ?
#
loop_
_entity_poly.entity_id
_entity_poly.type
_entity_poly.pdbx_seq_one_letter_code
_entity_poly.pdbx_strand_id
1 'polypeptide(L)'
;MSNPQPVTLTFAGVPFENPAADVVIRSPDGVHFRVRSAIISEASPVFSVMLTSDQIERTTDGKRLLVVAEDSTVLDPLLRLCYPVTDPVFADLKDVRLVLAAAMKYQMTEACTLLKKQLRSYMDDQPLRVWASACLLRFEEEAKAAALALFGKEFPVKAPPEFEQVSSGDYFRLTSSELVEMFQSPSSSGTHSPRTFRSLSKRGRNGTPCSRNSGRTHPPSRSSLALTPTSSVVLRME
;
A
#
# COMPACT_ATOMS: atom_id res chain seq x y z
N MET A 1 -21.72 -19.21 -43.68
CA MET A 1 -22.20 -18.69 -42.39
C MET A 1 -21.23 -19.17 -41.33
N SER A 2 -20.28 -18.33 -40.92
CA SER A 2 -19.28 -18.68 -39.91
C SER A 2 -19.97 -18.72 -38.55
N ASN A 3 -20.04 -19.90 -37.94
CA ASN A 3 -20.57 -20.09 -36.59
C ASN A 3 -19.72 -19.27 -35.60
N PRO A 4 -20.28 -18.34 -34.81
CA PRO A 4 -19.51 -17.67 -33.78
C PRO A 4 -19.09 -18.71 -32.73
N GLN A 5 -17.79 -18.94 -32.61
CA GLN A 5 -17.24 -19.76 -31.53
C GLN A 5 -17.69 -19.14 -30.19
N PRO A 6 -18.10 -19.95 -29.20
CA PRO A 6 -18.45 -19.42 -27.89
C PRO A 6 -17.22 -18.73 -27.31
N VAL A 7 -17.32 -17.41 -27.12
CA VAL A 7 -16.27 -16.61 -26.51
C VAL A 7 -16.12 -17.11 -25.07
N THR A 8 -15.07 -17.88 -24.82
CA THR A 8 -14.80 -18.41 -23.47
C THR A 8 -14.25 -17.26 -22.63
N LEU A 9 -15.00 -16.86 -21.60
CA LEU A 9 -14.57 -15.81 -20.69
C LEU A 9 -13.43 -16.35 -19.82
N THR A 10 -12.28 -15.65 -19.85
CA THR A 10 -11.16 -15.93 -18.95
C THR A 10 -11.39 -15.22 -17.63
N PHE A 11 -11.50 -15.97 -16.54
CA PHE A 11 -11.58 -15.43 -15.19
C PHE A 11 -10.23 -15.56 -14.48
N ALA A 12 -9.91 -14.58 -13.65
CA ALA A 12 -8.78 -14.68 -12.74
C ALA A 12 -9.03 -15.75 -11.67
N GLY A 13 -7.96 -16.38 -11.19
CA GLY A 13 -8.05 -17.45 -10.21
C GLY A 13 -8.56 -16.98 -8.84
N VAL A 14 -8.69 -17.91 -7.89
CA VAL A 14 -9.10 -17.62 -6.51
C VAL A 14 -8.37 -16.39 -5.95
N PRO A 15 -9.08 -15.38 -5.39
CA PRO A 15 -10.51 -15.39 -5.01
C PRO A 15 -11.49 -14.86 -6.07
N PHE A 16 -11.04 -14.54 -7.29
CA PHE A 16 -11.79 -13.74 -8.27
C PHE A 16 -12.69 -14.52 -9.24
N GLU A 17 -12.94 -15.79 -8.96
CA GLU A 17 -13.85 -16.64 -9.73
C GLU A 17 -15.23 -16.81 -9.09
N ASN A 18 -15.44 -16.31 -7.86
CA ASN A 18 -16.65 -16.55 -7.09
C ASN A 18 -17.91 -15.95 -7.76
N PRO A 19 -18.89 -16.77 -8.18
CA PRO A 19 -20.08 -16.29 -8.89
C PRO A 19 -21.02 -15.45 -8.03
N ALA A 20 -20.89 -15.52 -6.71
CA ALA A 20 -21.70 -14.74 -5.78
C ALA A 20 -21.28 -13.26 -5.72
N ALA A 21 -20.11 -12.89 -6.25
CA ALA A 21 -19.67 -11.50 -6.34
C ALA A 21 -20.64 -10.64 -7.18
N ASP A 22 -20.71 -9.35 -6.93
CA ASP A 22 -21.71 -8.45 -7.52
C ASP A 22 -21.15 -7.51 -8.60
N VAL A 23 -19.82 -7.47 -8.75
CA VAL A 23 -19.11 -6.69 -9.76
C VAL A 23 -18.13 -7.58 -10.51
N VAL A 24 -17.96 -7.29 -11.80
CA VAL A 24 -16.90 -7.85 -12.63
C VAL A 24 -16.01 -6.70 -13.10
N ILE A 25 -14.73 -6.72 -12.75
CA ILE A 25 -13.73 -5.82 -13.34
C ILE A 25 -13.08 -6.54 -14.52
N ARG A 26 -13.00 -5.89 -15.68
CA ARG A 26 -12.35 -6.44 -16.87
C ARG A 26 -11.10 -5.64 -17.21
N SER A 27 -9.97 -6.33 -17.32
CA SER A 27 -8.71 -5.76 -17.78
C SER A 27 -8.64 -5.72 -19.33
N PRO A 28 -7.76 -4.89 -19.93
CA PRO A 28 -7.64 -4.78 -21.40
C PRO A 28 -7.22 -6.08 -22.08
N ASP A 29 -6.43 -6.91 -21.41
CA ASP A 29 -6.01 -8.25 -21.86
C ASP A 29 -7.11 -9.34 -21.74
N GLY A 30 -8.34 -8.93 -21.42
CA GLY A 30 -9.53 -9.79 -21.49
C GLY A 30 -9.78 -10.67 -20.28
N VAL A 31 -9.05 -10.45 -19.18
CA VAL A 31 -9.25 -11.19 -17.92
C VAL A 31 -10.34 -10.52 -17.09
N HIS A 32 -11.22 -11.35 -16.53
CA HIS A 32 -12.35 -10.92 -15.72
C HIS A 32 -12.14 -11.26 -14.25
N PHE A 33 -12.37 -10.27 -13.39
CA PHE A 33 -12.20 -10.37 -11.95
C PHE A 33 -13.56 -10.22 -11.28
N ARG A 34 -14.11 -11.30 -10.73
CA ARG A 34 -15.34 -11.22 -9.92
C ARG A 34 -14.99 -10.70 -8.53
N VAL A 35 -15.49 -9.51 -8.20
CA VAL A 35 -15.18 -8.81 -6.95
C VAL A 35 -16.44 -8.35 -6.23
N ARG A 36 -16.32 -8.23 -4.91
CA ARG A 36 -17.32 -7.63 -4.03
C ARG A 36 -17.21 -6.11 -4.10
N SER A 37 -18.29 -5.43 -4.50
CA SER A 37 -18.33 -3.95 -4.50
C SER A 37 -17.96 -3.38 -3.14
N ALA A 38 -18.51 -3.94 -2.05
CA ALA A 38 -18.25 -3.48 -0.69
C ALA A 38 -16.76 -3.45 -0.33
N ILE A 39 -16.00 -4.50 -0.68
CA ILE A 39 -14.56 -4.59 -0.39
C ILE A 39 -13.79 -3.53 -1.18
N ILE A 40 -14.06 -3.44 -2.48
CA ILE A 40 -13.32 -2.56 -3.36
C ILE A 40 -13.68 -1.08 -3.14
N SER A 41 -14.94 -0.78 -2.82
CA SER A 41 -15.38 0.58 -2.47
C SER A 41 -14.79 1.06 -1.15
N GLU A 42 -14.60 0.18 -0.16
CA GLU A 42 -13.94 0.51 1.10
C GLU A 42 -12.44 0.76 0.89
N ALA A 43 -11.80 -0.08 0.07
CA ALA A 43 -10.38 0.05 -0.23
C ALA A 43 -10.05 1.26 -1.12
N SER A 44 -10.99 1.73 -1.94
CA SER A 44 -10.76 2.76 -2.96
C SER A 44 -11.95 3.71 -3.11
N PRO A 45 -11.77 5.00 -2.76
CA PRO A 45 -12.76 6.03 -3.07
C PRO A 45 -13.03 6.17 -4.57
N VAL A 46 -12.01 5.94 -5.41
CA VAL A 46 -12.16 6.01 -6.87
C VAL A 46 -13.10 4.92 -7.35
N PHE A 47 -12.90 3.66 -6.94
CA PHE A 47 -13.81 2.60 -7.31
C PHE A 47 -15.19 2.78 -6.71
N SER A 48 -15.30 3.29 -5.48
CA SER A 48 -16.58 3.65 -4.86
C SER A 48 -17.39 4.58 -5.77
N VAL A 49 -16.78 5.67 -6.26
CA VAL A 49 -17.42 6.59 -7.20
C VAL A 49 -17.71 5.91 -8.54
N MET A 50 -16.75 5.19 -9.13
CA MET A 50 -16.95 4.51 -10.41
C MET A 50 -18.13 3.55 -10.37
N LEU A 51 -18.35 2.88 -9.24
CA LEU A 51 -19.44 1.92 -9.04
C LEU A 51 -20.81 2.58 -8.85
N THR A 52 -20.89 3.87 -8.54
CA THR A 52 -22.16 4.60 -8.41
C THR A 52 -22.75 5.08 -9.74
N SER A 53 -21.98 5.01 -10.84
CA SER A 53 -22.46 5.48 -12.14
C SER A 53 -23.63 4.63 -12.68
N ASP A 54 -24.71 5.30 -13.11
CA ASP A 54 -25.88 4.66 -13.69
C ASP A 54 -25.62 4.08 -15.10
N GLN A 55 -24.53 4.50 -15.74
CA GLN A 55 -24.14 4.09 -17.10
C GLN A 55 -23.26 2.84 -17.11
N ILE A 56 -23.04 2.19 -15.97
CA ILE A 56 -22.21 1.00 -15.90
C ILE A 56 -22.87 -0.13 -16.68
N GLU A 57 -22.14 -0.66 -17.66
CA GLU A 57 -22.54 -1.84 -18.40
C GLU A 57 -22.81 -3.02 -17.47
N ARG A 58 -23.65 -3.95 -17.93
CA ARG A 58 -23.90 -5.19 -17.19
C ARG A 58 -23.43 -6.38 -17.99
N THR A 59 -22.84 -7.33 -17.29
CA THR A 59 -22.54 -8.66 -17.79
C THR A 59 -23.82 -9.43 -18.09
N THR A 60 -23.69 -10.56 -18.79
CA THR A 60 -24.83 -11.43 -19.17
C THR A 60 -25.57 -11.99 -17.96
N ASP A 61 -24.91 -12.13 -16.81
CA ASP A 61 -25.51 -12.58 -15.55
C ASP A 61 -25.93 -11.39 -14.64
N GLY A 62 -26.04 -10.19 -15.21
CA GLY A 62 -26.62 -9.00 -14.57
C GLY A 62 -25.70 -8.25 -13.61
N LYS A 63 -24.44 -8.68 -13.45
CA LYS A 63 -23.45 -8.00 -12.58
C LYS A 63 -22.92 -6.74 -13.25
N ARG A 64 -22.56 -5.73 -12.44
CA ARG A 64 -21.94 -4.49 -12.93
C ARG A 64 -20.58 -4.82 -13.56
N LEU A 65 -20.32 -4.33 -14.77
CA LEU A 65 -19.08 -4.51 -15.52
C LEU A 65 -18.27 -3.23 -15.52
N LEU A 66 -17.10 -3.25 -14.88
CA LEU A 66 -16.17 -2.13 -14.87
C LEU A 66 -14.97 -2.46 -15.76
N VAL A 67 -14.71 -1.65 -16.78
CA VAL A 67 -13.51 -1.78 -17.61
C VAL A 67 -12.44 -0.82 -17.10
N VAL A 68 -11.23 -1.34 -16.88
CA VAL A 68 -10.10 -0.57 -16.37
C VAL A 68 -8.94 -0.57 -17.37
N ALA A 69 -7.92 0.25 -17.11
CA ALA A 69 -6.77 0.41 -18.01
C ALA A 69 -5.59 -0.50 -17.66
N GLU A 70 -5.63 -1.14 -16.49
CA GLU A 70 -4.57 -1.99 -15.96
C GLU A 70 -4.74 -3.42 -16.48
N ASP A 71 -3.66 -3.95 -17.03
CA ASP A 71 -3.58 -5.37 -17.42
C ASP A 71 -3.71 -6.28 -16.21
N SER A 72 -4.07 -7.54 -16.45
CA SER A 72 -4.29 -8.53 -15.39
C SER A 72 -3.08 -8.72 -14.46
N THR A 73 -1.86 -8.57 -14.98
CA THR A 73 -0.61 -8.68 -14.22
C THR A 73 -0.43 -7.60 -13.16
N VAL A 74 -1.07 -6.44 -13.34
CA VAL A 74 -1.08 -5.33 -12.38
C VAL A 74 -2.34 -5.39 -11.51
N LEU A 75 -3.48 -5.69 -12.14
CA LEU A 75 -4.77 -5.68 -11.48
C LEU A 75 -4.94 -6.82 -10.48
N ASP A 76 -4.49 -8.04 -10.80
CA ASP A 76 -4.59 -9.20 -9.90
C ASP A 76 -3.90 -8.96 -8.54
N PRO A 77 -2.59 -8.63 -8.49
CA PRO A 77 -1.93 -8.35 -7.21
C PRO A 77 -2.52 -7.13 -6.50
N LEU A 78 -2.95 -6.09 -7.22
CA LEU A 78 -3.60 -4.93 -6.62
C LEU A 78 -4.88 -5.33 -5.87
N LEU A 79 -5.76 -6.08 -6.53
CA LEU A 79 -7.01 -6.53 -5.93
C LEU A 79 -6.76 -7.49 -4.78
N ARG A 80 -5.73 -8.35 -4.83
CA ARG A 80 -5.39 -9.28 -3.74
C ARG A 80 -5.06 -8.55 -2.44
N LEU A 81 -4.43 -7.38 -2.51
CA LEU A 81 -4.16 -6.55 -1.33
C LEU A 81 -5.44 -6.07 -0.61
N CYS A 82 -6.60 -6.13 -1.26
CA CYS A 82 -7.89 -5.79 -0.66
C CYS A 82 -8.64 -7.00 -0.07
N TYR A 83 -8.22 -8.23 -0.38
CA TYR A 83 -8.91 -9.45 0.02
C TYR A 83 -8.18 -10.14 1.17
N PRO A 84 -8.90 -10.92 2.02
CA PRO A 84 -8.29 -11.71 3.08
C PRO A 84 -7.63 -12.97 2.50
N VAL A 85 -6.63 -12.78 1.65
CA VAL A 85 -5.79 -13.81 1.03
C VAL A 85 -4.33 -13.50 1.31
N THR A 86 -3.43 -14.41 0.94
CA THR A 86 -2.00 -14.13 1.02
C THR A 86 -1.63 -12.94 0.14
N ASP A 87 -0.82 -12.04 0.70
CA ASP A 87 -0.26 -10.90 -0.03
C ASP A 87 0.46 -11.38 -1.29
N PRO A 88 0.35 -10.64 -2.41
CA PRO A 88 1.06 -10.97 -3.63
C PRO A 88 2.57 -10.92 -3.42
N VAL A 89 3.27 -11.89 -4.02
CA VAL A 89 4.73 -11.91 -4.08
C VAL A 89 5.17 -11.35 -5.43
N PHE A 90 6.12 -10.42 -5.39
CA PHE A 90 6.67 -9.79 -6.59
C PHE A 90 8.05 -10.35 -6.88
N ALA A 91 8.27 -10.80 -8.11
CA ALA A 91 9.56 -11.31 -8.56
C ALA A 91 10.52 -10.18 -9.01
N ASP A 92 9.97 -9.06 -9.47
CA ASP A 92 10.75 -7.91 -9.91
C ASP A 92 10.21 -6.60 -9.34
N LEU A 93 11.13 -5.67 -9.05
CA LEU A 93 10.83 -4.32 -8.58
C LEU A 93 9.93 -3.54 -9.55
N LYS A 94 10.06 -3.77 -10.85
CA LYS A 94 9.20 -3.21 -11.90
C LYS A 94 7.73 -3.53 -11.62
N ASP A 95 7.42 -4.75 -11.22
CA ASP A 95 6.03 -5.17 -10.95
C ASP A 95 5.50 -4.44 -9.71
N VAL A 96 6.31 -4.33 -8.65
CA VAL A 96 5.97 -3.52 -7.45
C VAL A 96 5.65 -2.08 -7.85
N ARG A 97 6.49 -1.47 -8.69
CA ARG A 97 6.31 -0.09 -9.17
C ARG A 97 5.01 0.08 -9.96
N LEU A 98 4.69 -0.84 -10.87
CA LEU A 98 3.47 -0.78 -11.68
C LEU A 98 2.21 -0.93 -10.83
N VAL A 99 2.20 -1.87 -9.88
CA VAL A 99 1.08 -2.06 -8.96
C VAL A 99 0.94 -0.88 -8.01
N LEU A 100 2.05 -0.31 -7.55
CA LEU A 100 2.05 0.88 -6.71
C LEU A 100 1.50 2.11 -7.45
N ALA A 101 1.84 2.28 -8.73
CA ALA A 101 1.24 3.32 -9.57
C ALA A 101 -0.28 3.16 -9.70
N ALA A 102 -0.77 1.92 -9.89
CA ALA A 102 -2.20 1.63 -9.93
C ALA A 102 -2.88 1.88 -8.57
N ALA A 103 -2.26 1.48 -7.46
CA ALA A 103 -2.75 1.76 -6.11
C ALA A 103 -2.89 3.27 -5.87
N MET A 104 -1.93 4.09 -6.33
CA MET A 104 -2.02 5.55 -6.27
C MET A 104 -3.17 6.08 -7.12
N LYS A 105 -3.30 5.61 -8.37
CA LYS A 105 -4.39 5.99 -9.29
C LYS A 105 -5.76 5.74 -8.67
N TYR A 106 -5.93 4.60 -8.00
CA TYR A 106 -7.19 4.22 -7.35
C TYR A 106 -7.29 4.72 -5.90
N GLN A 107 -6.33 5.51 -5.41
CA GLN A 107 -6.31 6.06 -4.05
C GLN A 107 -6.44 4.98 -2.97
N MET A 108 -5.76 3.84 -3.15
CA MET A 108 -5.74 2.73 -2.20
C MET A 108 -4.61 2.92 -1.18
N THR A 109 -4.87 3.66 -0.10
CA THR A 109 -3.86 4.08 0.88
C THR A 109 -3.13 2.91 1.54
N GLU A 110 -3.85 1.87 1.96
CA GLU A 110 -3.23 0.70 2.60
C GLU A 110 -2.36 -0.08 1.62
N ALA A 111 -2.86 -0.32 0.40
CA ALA A 111 -2.08 -0.96 -0.67
C ALA A 111 -0.81 -0.16 -0.98
N CYS A 112 -0.89 1.17 -1.04
CA CYS A 112 0.29 2.03 -1.23
C CYS A 112 1.31 1.85 -0.10
N THR A 113 0.86 1.73 1.15
CA THR A 113 1.73 1.54 2.31
C THR A 113 2.46 0.20 2.25
N LEU A 114 1.74 -0.88 1.95
CA LEU A 114 2.31 -2.22 1.79
C LEU A 114 3.32 -2.27 0.63
N LEU A 115 2.96 -1.71 -0.52
CA LEU A 115 3.80 -1.70 -1.71
C LEU A 115 5.04 -0.79 -1.56
N LYS A 116 4.96 0.31 -0.81
CA LYS A 116 6.15 1.11 -0.43
C LYS A 116 7.10 0.33 0.45
N LYS A 117 6.58 -0.46 1.40
CA LYS A 117 7.41 -1.36 2.22
C LYS A 117 8.09 -2.42 1.36
N GLN A 118 7.37 -2.99 0.39
CA GLN A 118 7.96 -3.91 -0.59
C GLN A 118 9.01 -3.21 -1.46
N LEU A 119 8.76 -1.99 -1.95
CA LEU A 119 9.75 -1.23 -2.72
C LEU A 119 11.04 -1.02 -1.93
N ARG A 120 10.93 -0.73 -0.62
CA ARG A 120 12.08 -0.58 0.28
C ARG A 120 12.86 -1.87 0.54
N SER A 121 12.27 -3.05 0.39
CA SER A 121 13.01 -4.31 0.60
C SER A 121 14.09 -4.54 -0.43
N TYR A 122 14.01 -3.89 -1.60
CA TYR A 122 15.01 -3.93 -2.66
C TYR A 122 16.16 -2.92 -2.46
N MET A 123 16.15 -2.13 -1.38
CA MET A 123 17.08 -1.02 -1.20
C MET A 123 18.53 -1.47 -0.98
N ASP A 124 18.75 -2.65 -0.40
CA ASP A 124 20.10 -3.17 -0.16
C ASP A 124 20.74 -3.68 -1.46
N ASP A 125 19.97 -4.42 -2.27
CA ASP A 125 20.46 -5.07 -3.48
C ASP A 125 20.44 -4.16 -4.71
N GLN A 126 19.40 -3.33 -4.84
CA GLN A 126 19.11 -2.55 -6.06
C GLN A 126 18.73 -1.09 -5.74
N PRO A 127 19.53 -0.35 -4.95
CA PRO A 127 19.18 1.00 -4.50
C PRO A 127 18.96 1.98 -5.66
N LEU A 128 19.66 1.81 -6.79
CA LEU A 128 19.48 2.68 -7.97
C LEU A 128 18.12 2.52 -8.62
N ARG A 129 17.61 1.28 -8.68
CA ARG A 129 16.28 0.97 -9.22
C ARG A 129 15.18 1.48 -8.29
N VAL A 130 15.40 1.36 -6.97
CA VAL A 130 14.51 1.91 -5.95
C VAL A 130 14.45 3.44 -6.09
N TRP A 131 15.60 4.10 -6.19
CA TRP A 131 15.68 5.54 -6.40
C TRP A 131 14.91 5.98 -7.65
N ALA A 132 15.19 5.36 -8.80
CA ALA A 132 14.51 5.69 -10.06
C ALA A 132 12.98 5.51 -9.94
N SER A 133 12.54 4.40 -9.36
CA SER A 133 11.12 4.11 -9.16
C SER A 133 10.45 5.12 -8.23
N ALA A 134 11.12 5.50 -7.15
CA ALA A 134 10.63 6.50 -6.22
C ALA A 134 10.53 7.88 -6.89
N CYS A 135 11.49 8.25 -7.74
CA CYS A 135 11.41 9.48 -8.55
C CYS A 135 10.22 9.47 -9.52
N LEU A 136 10.03 8.37 -10.25
CA LEU A 136 8.91 8.20 -11.18
C LEU A 136 7.55 8.31 -10.47
N LEU A 137 7.46 7.79 -9.24
CA LEU A 137 6.25 7.81 -8.42
C LEU A 137 6.13 9.05 -7.52
N ARG A 138 7.10 9.97 -7.57
CA ARG A 138 7.17 11.19 -6.72
C ARG A 138 7.18 10.89 -5.21
N PHE A 139 7.83 9.80 -4.83
CA PHE A 139 8.05 9.41 -3.44
C PHE A 139 9.41 9.91 -2.95
N GLU A 140 9.44 11.18 -2.54
CA GLU A 140 10.67 11.89 -2.19
C GLU A 140 11.44 11.23 -1.03
N GLU A 141 10.76 10.75 0.00
CA GLU A 141 11.40 10.13 1.16
C GLU A 141 12.08 8.80 0.78
N GLU A 142 11.39 7.97 0.00
CA GLU A 142 11.96 6.74 -0.56
C GLU A 142 13.12 7.03 -1.53
N ALA A 143 13.02 8.10 -2.33
CA ALA A 143 14.08 8.52 -3.24
C ALA A 143 15.31 8.98 -2.44
N LYS A 144 15.15 9.83 -1.42
CA LYS A 144 16.25 10.28 -0.55
C LYS A 144 16.93 9.10 0.15
N ALA A 145 16.16 8.18 0.72
CA ALA A 145 16.69 6.99 1.38
C ALA A 145 17.50 6.11 0.41
N ALA A 146 16.99 5.89 -0.81
CA ALA A 146 17.69 5.14 -1.83
C ALA A 146 18.96 5.86 -2.33
N ALA A 147 18.94 7.19 -2.45
CA ALA A 147 20.10 7.98 -2.82
C ALA A 147 21.21 7.92 -1.75
N LEU A 148 20.84 7.94 -0.47
CA LEU A 148 21.79 7.71 0.63
C LEU A 148 22.41 6.31 0.55
N ALA A 149 21.61 5.28 0.21
CA ALA A 149 22.10 3.91 0.04
C ALA A 149 23.04 3.72 -1.17
N LEU A 150 23.06 4.68 -2.11
CA LEU A 150 24.00 4.73 -3.24
C LEU A 150 25.31 5.43 -2.90
N PHE A 151 25.38 6.18 -1.79
CA PHE A 151 26.56 6.97 -1.47
C PHE A 151 27.79 6.07 -1.28
N GLY A 152 28.87 6.37 -2.01
CA GLY A 152 30.11 5.59 -1.98
C GLY A 152 30.07 4.24 -2.71
N LYS A 153 28.97 3.90 -3.40
CA LYS A 153 28.88 2.70 -4.26
C LYS A 153 29.18 3.05 -5.71
N GLU A 154 29.79 2.11 -6.42
CA GLU A 154 29.92 2.21 -7.88
C GLU A 154 28.55 2.03 -8.54
N PHE A 155 28.25 2.87 -9.53
CA PHE A 155 27.04 2.72 -10.31
C PHE A 155 27.17 1.51 -11.25
N PRO A 156 26.08 0.75 -11.46
CA PRO A 156 26.10 -0.35 -12.41
C PRO A 156 26.43 0.15 -13.82
N VAL A 157 27.26 -0.62 -14.54
CA VAL A 157 27.70 -0.32 -15.92
C VAL A 157 26.52 -0.21 -16.89
N LYS A 158 25.43 -0.94 -16.62
CA LYS A 158 24.19 -0.86 -17.39
C LYS A 158 23.16 -0.05 -16.61
N ALA A 159 22.62 0.98 -17.26
CA ALA A 159 21.50 1.72 -16.71
C ALA A 159 20.31 0.78 -16.49
N PRO A 160 19.62 0.88 -15.35
CA PRO A 160 18.46 0.05 -15.08
C PRO A 160 17.28 0.45 -16.00
N PRO A 161 16.35 -0.47 -16.28
CA PRO A 161 15.26 -0.22 -17.23
C PRO A 161 14.36 0.96 -16.80
N GLU A 162 14.28 1.26 -15.50
CA GLU A 162 13.53 2.41 -15.01
C GLU A 162 14.06 3.75 -15.55
N PHE A 163 15.35 3.85 -15.88
CA PHE A 163 15.96 5.09 -16.38
C PHE A 163 15.45 5.50 -17.76
N GLU A 164 14.87 4.58 -18.54
CA GLU A 164 14.22 4.94 -19.81
C GLU A 164 13.03 5.89 -19.60
N GLN A 165 12.43 5.87 -18.41
CA GLN A 165 11.27 6.69 -18.04
C GLN A 165 11.66 7.89 -17.16
N VAL A 166 12.84 7.85 -16.53
CA VAL A 166 13.32 8.91 -15.63
C VAL A 166 13.72 10.11 -16.48
N SER A 167 13.25 11.30 -16.11
CA SER A 167 13.63 12.51 -16.84
C SER A 167 15.10 12.87 -16.60
N SER A 168 15.74 13.53 -17.57
CA SER A 168 17.09 14.08 -17.38
C SER A 168 17.18 15.03 -16.20
N GLY A 169 16.08 15.73 -15.87
CA GLY A 169 15.96 16.57 -14.68
C GLY A 169 15.94 15.80 -13.36
N ASP A 170 15.30 14.62 -13.31
CA ASP A 170 15.32 13.74 -12.14
C ASP A 170 16.74 13.18 -11.90
N TYR A 171 17.43 12.77 -12.98
CA TYR A 171 18.83 12.36 -12.90
C TYR A 171 19.76 13.51 -12.49
N PHE A 172 19.57 14.70 -13.06
CA PHE A 172 20.33 15.88 -12.66
C PHE A 172 20.15 16.13 -11.17
N ARG A 173 18.92 16.03 -10.64
CA ARG A 173 18.66 16.13 -9.20
C ARG A 173 19.42 15.08 -8.40
N LEU A 174 19.53 13.81 -8.81
CA LEU A 174 20.40 12.86 -8.10
C LEU A 174 21.85 13.33 -8.02
N THR A 175 22.38 13.83 -9.14
CA THR A 175 23.78 14.27 -9.24
C THR A 175 24.04 15.64 -8.61
N SER A 176 23.01 16.48 -8.47
CA SER A 176 23.08 17.85 -7.95
C SER A 176 22.49 18.00 -6.54
N SER A 177 21.66 17.07 -6.08
CA SER A 177 21.10 17.04 -4.74
C SER A 177 22.25 16.89 -3.76
N GLU A 178 22.58 17.98 -3.06
CA GLU A 178 22.62 18.20 -1.60
C GLU A 178 22.98 17.04 -0.63
N LEU A 179 23.24 15.82 -1.10
CA LEU A 179 23.96 14.79 -0.35
C LEU A 179 25.41 15.19 -0.08
N VAL A 180 25.95 16.15 -0.84
CA VAL A 180 27.24 16.79 -0.57
C VAL A 180 27.13 17.77 0.61
N GLU A 181 26.01 18.48 0.79
CA GLU A 181 25.87 19.50 1.84
C GLU A 181 25.53 18.91 3.22
N MET A 182 24.83 17.77 3.28
CA MET A 182 24.58 17.06 4.54
C MET A 182 25.85 16.47 5.19
N PHE A 183 26.89 16.15 4.41
CA PHE A 183 28.15 15.60 4.91
C PHE A 183 29.30 16.62 4.99
N GLN A 184 29.13 17.83 4.45
CA GLN A 184 30.14 18.90 4.53
C GLN A 184 29.92 19.90 5.67
N SER A 185 28.95 19.68 6.57
CA SER A 185 28.94 20.39 7.84
C SER A 185 30.08 19.86 8.71
N PRO A 186 31.17 20.62 8.95
CA PRO A 186 32.15 20.20 9.93
C PRO A 186 31.45 20.32 11.29
N SER A 187 31.32 19.20 11.99
CA SER A 187 31.16 19.22 13.43
C SER A 187 32.35 19.99 14.01
N SER A 188 32.17 21.29 14.29
CA SER A 188 33.13 22.07 15.06
C SER A 188 33.04 21.64 16.52
N SER A 189 33.73 20.55 16.83
CA SER A 189 34.11 20.20 18.18
C SER A 189 35.07 21.26 18.72
N GLY A 190 34.53 22.26 19.42
CA GLY A 190 35.29 23.13 20.30
C GLY A 190 35.56 22.42 21.63
N THR A 191 36.67 21.68 21.70
CA THR A 191 37.25 21.20 22.96
C THR A 191 37.71 22.37 23.82
N HIS A 192 37.13 22.55 25.00
CA HIS A 192 37.80 23.26 26.11
C HIS A 192 37.57 22.50 27.42
N SER A 193 38.68 22.01 27.99
CA SER A 193 38.81 21.52 29.37
C SER A 193 39.51 22.60 30.22
N PRO A 194 39.67 22.45 31.54
CA PRO A 194 38.67 22.65 32.58
C PRO A 194 39.07 23.85 33.50
N ARG A 195 38.10 24.52 34.14
CA ARG A 195 38.40 25.40 35.29
C ARG A 195 37.43 25.18 36.45
N THR A 196 38.05 24.92 37.59
CA THR A 196 37.56 24.70 38.94
C THR A 196 36.69 25.82 39.50
N PHE A 197 35.62 25.47 40.24
CA PHE A 197 35.37 26.08 41.56
C PHE A 197 34.50 25.18 42.47
N ARG A 198 34.98 25.01 43.71
CA ARG A 198 34.29 24.57 44.95
C ARG A 198 32.93 25.28 45.11
N SER A 199 31.92 24.88 45.88
CA SER A 199 31.66 23.91 46.96
C SER A 199 30.14 24.04 47.26
N LEU A 200 29.38 23.05 47.75
CA LEU A 200 29.12 22.77 49.17
C LEU A 200 27.95 21.77 49.20
N SER A 201 28.15 20.58 49.80
CA SER A 201 27.49 20.11 51.02
C SER A 201 25.96 20.08 51.04
N LYS A 202 25.38 18.87 51.01
CA LYS A 202 24.65 18.20 52.12
C LYS A 202 23.99 16.92 51.58
N ARG A 203 24.45 15.74 52.01
CA ARG A 203 23.83 14.90 53.06
C ARG A 203 22.39 14.49 52.75
N GLY A 204 22.14 13.17 52.64
CA GLY A 204 20.82 12.64 52.97
C GLY A 204 20.43 11.27 52.43
N ARG A 205 21.03 10.20 52.97
CA ARG A 205 20.43 8.91 53.36
C ARG A 205 19.48 8.14 52.40
N ASN A 206 19.96 6.93 52.07
CA ASN A 206 19.38 5.60 52.31
C ASN A 206 17.87 5.36 52.14
N GLY A 207 17.54 4.32 51.35
CA GLY A 207 16.29 3.59 51.47
C GLY A 207 16.10 2.54 50.38
N THR A 208 16.45 1.29 50.70
CA THR A 208 16.25 0.05 49.92
C THR A 208 14.76 -0.38 49.83
N PRO A 209 14.42 -1.40 49.00
CA PRO A 209 13.11 -1.57 48.36
C PRO A 209 12.19 -2.64 49.03
N CYS A 210 10.90 -2.61 48.68
CA CYS A 210 9.91 -3.69 48.86
C CYS A 210 8.90 -3.60 47.69
N SER A 211 8.63 -4.62 46.86
CA SER A 211 8.14 -6.01 47.06
C SER A 211 6.61 -6.13 47.07
N ARG A 212 6.10 -6.98 46.15
CA ARG A 212 4.82 -7.74 46.16
C ARG A 212 3.52 -6.91 46.09
N ASN A 213 2.38 -7.37 45.58
CA ASN A 213 1.93 -8.69 45.13
C ASN A 213 0.71 -8.56 44.19
N SER A 214 0.47 -9.64 43.44
CA SER A 214 -0.76 -10.16 42.83
C SER A 214 -2.14 -9.64 43.29
N GLY A 215 -3.07 -9.55 42.33
CA GLY A 215 -4.52 -9.56 42.59
C GLY A 215 -5.37 -9.86 41.34
N ARG A 216 -5.81 -11.12 41.18
CA ARG A 216 -6.89 -11.55 40.29
C ARG A 216 -8.23 -11.01 40.78
N THR A 217 -9.18 -10.69 39.89
CA THR A 217 -10.62 -11.03 40.01
C THR A 217 -11.42 -10.71 38.73
N HIS A 218 -12.06 -11.71 38.14
CA HIS A 218 -13.32 -11.65 37.37
C HIS A 218 -14.46 -12.13 38.29
N PRO A 219 -15.75 -12.20 37.87
CA PRO A 219 -16.69 -11.22 37.30
C PRO A 219 -17.95 -11.11 38.24
N PRO A 220 -19.17 -10.64 37.82
CA PRO A 220 -20.12 -11.51 37.09
C PRO A 220 -21.13 -10.81 36.14
N SER A 221 -21.88 -11.68 35.44
CA SER A 221 -22.98 -11.51 34.48
C SER A 221 -24.34 -11.07 35.04
N ARG A 222 -25.16 -10.39 34.22
CA ARG A 222 -26.65 -10.40 34.14
C ARG A 222 -27.02 -9.98 32.69
N SER A 223 -27.77 -10.66 31.83
CA SER A 223 -29.09 -11.34 31.86
C SER A 223 -30.29 -10.40 32.03
N SER A 224 -30.99 -10.05 30.94
CA SER A 224 -32.45 -9.78 30.84
C SER A 224 -32.80 -9.47 29.36
N LEU A 225 -33.36 -10.41 28.58
CA LEU A 225 -34.80 -10.66 28.33
C LEU A 225 -35.54 -9.61 27.48
N ALA A 226 -35.86 -10.06 26.25
CA ALA A 226 -37.11 -9.98 25.47
C ALA A 226 -37.91 -8.66 25.37
N LEU A 227 -38.34 -8.36 24.14
CA LEU A 227 -39.75 -8.05 23.77
C LEU A 227 -39.86 -7.82 22.24
N THR A 228 -40.47 -8.77 21.53
CA THR A 228 -41.25 -8.53 20.30
C THR A 228 -42.63 -7.99 20.70
N PRO A 229 -43.40 -7.29 19.84
CA PRO A 229 -44.37 -8.02 18.99
C PRO A 229 -44.84 -7.33 17.66
N THR A 230 -45.32 -8.18 16.74
CA THR A 230 -46.45 -8.08 15.76
C THR A 230 -46.69 -6.86 14.83
N SER A 231 -46.61 -7.18 13.53
CA SER A 231 -47.71 -7.31 12.52
C SER A 231 -48.49 -6.10 11.94
N SER A 232 -48.66 -6.21 10.60
CA SER A 232 -49.68 -5.62 9.71
C SER A 232 -49.47 -4.14 9.35
N VAL A 233 -49.56 -3.71 8.08
CA VAL A 233 -50.76 -3.68 7.25
C VAL A 233 -50.41 -3.63 5.74
N VAL A 234 -51.21 -4.36 4.97
CA VAL A 234 -51.37 -4.36 3.51
C VAL A 234 -51.99 -3.04 3.03
N LEU A 235 -51.50 -2.46 1.93
CA LEU A 235 -52.37 -1.71 1.01
C LEU A 235 -51.79 -1.70 -0.41
N ARG A 236 -52.62 -2.19 -1.32
CA ARG A 236 -52.53 -2.26 -2.77
C ARG A 236 -53.75 -1.49 -3.28
N MET A 237 -53.55 -0.56 -4.20
CA MET A 237 -54.52 0.14 -5.07
C MET A 237 -53.82 1.42 -5.53
N GLU A 238 -53.89 1.89 -6.75
CA GLU A 238 -54.38 1.43 -8.05
C GLU A 238 -53.64 2.31 -9.08
#